data_AF-A0A060YJU4-F1
#
_entry.id   AF-A0A060YJU4-F1
#
_cell.length_a   1.000
_cell.length_b   1.000
_cell.length_c   1.000
_cell.angle_alpha   90.00
_cell.angle_beta   90.00
_cell.angle_gamma   90.00
#
_symmetry.space_group_name_H-M   'P 1'
#
loop_
_entity.id
_entity.type
_entity.pdbx_description
1 polymer ?
#
loop_
_entity_poly.entity_id
_entity_poly.type
_entity_poly.pdbx_seq_one_letter_code
_entity_poly.pdbx_strand_id
1 'polypeptide(L)'
;MRDPLNRVLANLFLLISSILGSKTAGPHTQFVQSFMEECVECLEQGSRGSILQFMPFTMVSELVKLPALAKPRVVLGITDLTLPLGRRVAAKAISAL
;
A
#
# COMPACT_ATOMS: atom_id res chain seq x y z
N MET A 1 2.91 -24.94 -5.83
CA MET A 1 3.77 -23.84 -6.32
C MET A 1 2.92 -22.59 -6.31
N ARG A 2 3.25 -21.57 -5.50
CA ARG A 2 2.50 -20.30 -5.50
C ARG A 2 2.48 -19.77 -6.94
N ASP A 3 1.29 -19.42 -7.44
CA ASP A 3 1.11 -18.99 -8.83
C ASP A 3 2.19 -17.99 -9.26
N PRO A 4 2.82 -18.17 -10.43
CA PRO A 4 3.88 -17.29 -10.90
C PRO A 4 3.44 -15.82 -10.92
N LEU A 5 2.15 -15.56 -11.15
CA LEU A 5 1.53 -14.23 -11.05
C LEU A 5 1.70 -13.59 -9.66
N ASN A 6 1.41 -14.33 -8.59
CA ASN A 6 1.49 -13.81 -7.21
C ASN A 6 2.93 -13.40 -6.86
N ARG A 7 3.92 -14.13 -7.38
CA ARG A 7 5.34 -13.78 -7.20
C ARG A 7 5.70 -12.50 -7.94
N VAL A 8 5.21 -12.32 -9.18
CA VAL A 8 5.44 -11.10 -9.96
C VAL A 8 4.79 -9.90 -9.28
N LEU A 9 3.56 -10.05 -8.78
CA LEU A 9 2.85 -8.98 -8.08
C LEU A 9 3.56 -8.58 -6.78
N ALA A 10 4.02 -9.54 -5.98
CA ALA A 10 4.79 -9.24 -4.77
C ALA A 10 6.09 -8.48 -5.11
N ASN A 11 6.80 -8.89 -6.16
CA ASN A 11 8.01 -8.19 -6.61
C ASN A 11 7.72 -6.78 -7.13
N LEU A 12 6.60 -6.59 -7.83
CA LEU A 12 6.14 -5.29 -8.28
C LEU A 12 5.89 -4.36 -7.10
N PHE A 13 5.20 -4.83 -6.05
CA PHE A 13 4.98 -4.02 -4.86
C PHE A 13 6.28 -3.67 -4.12
N LEU A 14 7.25 -4.59 -4.06
CA LEU A 14 8.56 -4.27 -3.50
C LEU A 14 9.28 -3.15 -4.29
N LEU A 15 9.16 -3.16 -5.62
CA LEU A 15 9.69 -2.08 -6.46
C LEU A 15 8.96 -0.76 -6.20
N ILE A 16 7.62 -0.79 -6.15
CA ILE A 16 6.80 0.38 -5.81
C ILE A 16 7.20 0.94 -4.45
N SER A 17 7.39 0.10 -3.43
CA SER A 17 7.85 0.52 -2.10
C SER A 17 9.17 1.27 -2.15
N SER A 18 10.12 0.78 -2.95
CA SER A 18 11.43 1.39 -3.12
C SER A 18 11.34 2.76 -3.78
N ILE A 19 10.46 2.89 -4.78
CA ILE A 19 10.22 4.15 -5.49
C ILE A 19 9.55 5.18 -4.56
N LEU A 20 8.54 4.77 -3.80
CA LEU A 20 7.83 5.65 -2.86
C LEU A 20 8.73 6.14 -1.71
N GLY A 21 9.65 5.29 -1.23
CA GLY A 21 10.60 5.65 -0.17
C GLY A 21 11.79 6.47 -0.67
N SER A 22 11.95 6.66 -1.98
CA SER A 22 13.10 7.35 -2.55
C SER A 22 12.95 8.88 -2.48
N LYS A 23 13.98 9.56 -1.97
CA LYS A 23 14.06 11.04 -1.96
C LYS A 23 14.26 11.66 -3.34
N THR A 24 14.59 10.85 -4.36
CA THR A 24 14.78 11.29 -5.75
C THR A 24 13.54 11.09 -6.61
N ALA A 25 12.38 10.81 -5.99
CA ALA A 25 11.13 10.68 -6.71
C ALA A 25 10.80 12.00 -7.44
N GLY A 26 11.02 11.98 -8.76
CA GLY A 26 10.77 13.10 -9.66
C GLY A 26 9.49 12.90 -10.48
N PRO A 27 9.26 13.74 -11.50
CA PRO A 27 8.08 13.64 -12.37
C PRO A 27 7.90 12.25 -12.99
N HIS A 28 8.99 11.54 -13.27
CA HIS A 28 8.98 10.19 -13.85
C HIS A 28 8.47 9.08 -12.92
N THR A 29 8.43 9.32 -11.60
CA THR A 29 7.91 8.37 -10.61
C THR A 29 6.53 8.75 -10.10
N GLN A 30 5.98 9.89 -10.53
CA GLN A 30 4.66 10.38 -10.11
C GLN A 30 3.55 9.38 -10.44
N PHE A 31 3.65 8.68 -11.58
CA PHE A 31 2.72 7.61 -11.95
C PHE A 31 2.59 6.55 -10.84
N VAL A 32 3.68 6.20 -10.15
CA VAL A 32 3.65 5.18 -9.10
C VAL A 32 2.84 5.67 -7.90
N GLN A 33 2.94 6.94 -7.55
CA GLN A 33 2.11 7.54 -6.51
C GLN A 33 0.63 7.57 -6.94
N SER A 34 0.33 8.10 -8.13
CA SER A 34 -1.05 8.18 -8.63
C SER A 34 -1.70 6.80 -8.79
N PHE A 35 -0.93 5.80 -9.21
CA PHE A 35 -1.37 4.42 -9.27
C PHE A 35 -1.77 3.87 -7.89
N MET A 36 -0.96 4.16 -6.85
CA MET A 36 -1.29 3.73 -5.50
C MET A 36 -2.50 4.47 -4.92
N GLU A 37 -2.64 5.75 -5.22
CA GLU A 37 -3.84 6.53 -4.88
C GLU A 37 -5.09 5.91 -5.50
N GLU A 38 -5.08 5.64 -6.81
CA GLU A 38 -6.18 4.99 -7.51
C GLU A 38 -6.51 3.59 -6.97
N CYS A 39 -5.49 2.79 -6.64
CA CYS A 39 -5.71 1.46 -6.06
C CYS A 39 -6.46 1.51 -4.72
N VAL A 40 -6.20 2.54 -3.91
CA VAL A 40 -6.90 2.76 -2.64
C VAL A 40 -8.31 3.28 -2.88
N GLU A 41 -8.52 4.21 -3.82
CA GLU A 41 -9.85 4.71 -4.16
C GLU A 41 -10.75 3.57 -4.65
N CYS A 42 -10.22 2.70 -5.51
CA CYS A 42 -10.90 1.49 -5.98
C CYS A 42 -11.22 0.51 -4.83
N LEU A 43 -10.42 0.49 -3.76
CA LEU A 43 -10.69 -0.32 -2.57
C LEU A 43 -11.87 0.25 -1.76
N GLU A 44 -11.95 1.57 -1.59
CA GLU A 44 -13.07 2.22 -0.90
C GLU A 44 -14.41 1.97 -1.61
N GLN A 45 -14.39 1.75 -2.92
CA GLN A 45 -15.57 1.40 -3.73
C GLN A 45 -16.02 -0.08 -3.60
N GLY A 46 -15.36 -0.88 -2.75
CA GLY A 46 -15.77 -2.26 -2.46
C GLY A 46 -15.39 -3.28 -3.55
N SER A 47 -14.38 -2.98 -4.37
CA SER A 47 -13.89 -3.88 -5.41
C SER A 47 -13.44 -5.23 -4.84
N ARG A 48 -14.10 -6.31 -5.26
CA ARG A 48 -13.82 -7.70 -4.87
C ARG A 48 -12.61 -8.24 -5.63
N GLY A 49 -11.42 -7.76 -5.29
CA GLY A 49 -10.17 -8.24 -5.90
C GLY A 49 -9.08 -7.18 -5.96
N SER A 50 -8.85 -6.46 -4.85
CA SER A 50 -7.82 -5.43 -4.84
C SER A 50 -6.43 -6.05 -4.96
N ILE A 51 -5.66 -5.54 -5.92
CA ILE A 51 -4.24 -5.84 -6.09
C ILE A 51 -3.43 -5.55 -4.81
N LEU A 52 -3.95 -4.69 -3.92
CA LEU A 52 -3.37 -4.36 -2.62
C LEU A 52 -3.23 -5.57 -1.68
N GLN A 53 -3.92 -6.70 -1.92
CA GLN A 53 -3.69 -7.93 -1.15
C GLN A 53 -2.27 -8.49 -1.31
N PHE A 54 -1.57 -8.13 -2.39
CA PHE A 54 -0.18 -8.52 -2.64
C PHE A 54 0.83 -7.51 -2.08
N MET A 55 0.34 -6.39 -1.53
CA MET A 55 1.18 -5.38 -0.92
C MET A 55 1.76 -5.89 0.40
N PRO A 56 3.08 -5.76 0.63
CA PRO A 56 3.69 -6.08 1.91
C PRO A 56 3.29 -5.05 2.99
N PHE A 57 3.10 -5.53 4.22
CA PHE A 57 2.78 -4.69 5.38
C PHE A 57 3.82 -3.58 5.65
N THR A 58 5.07 -3.75 5.19
CA THR A 58 6.14 -2.75 5.29
C THR A 58 5.85 -1.49 4.47
N MET A 59 4.98 -1.56 3.46
CA MET A 59 4.64 -0.42 2.61
C MET A 59 3.63 0.53 3.25
N VAL A 60 2.85 0.07 4.23
CA VAL A 60 1.81 0.90 4.86
C VAL A 60 2.41 2.19 5.43
N SER A 61 3.62 2.12 6.02
CA SER A 61 4.31 3.31 6.54
C SER A 61 4.79 4.28 5.46
N GLU A 62 5.07 3.81 4.25
CA GLU A 62 5.43 4.68 3.12
C GLU A 62 4.18 5.32 2.51
N LEU A 63 3.08 4.57 2.40
CA LEU A 63 1.82 5.09 1.87
C LEU A 63 1.20 6.16 2.76
N VAL A 64 1.30 6.02 4.07
CA VAL A 64 0.78 7.02 5.03
C VAL A 64 1.51 8.37 4.93
N LYS A 65 2.72 8.41 4.36
CA LYS A 65 3.42 9.67 4.07
C LYS A 65 2.79 10.44 2.92
N LEU A 66 1.98 9.78 2.09
CA LEU A 66 1.25 10.41 0.99
C LEU A 66 -0.02 11.07 1.55
N PRO A 67 -0.17 12.41 1.44
CA PRO A 67 -1.29 13.12 2.08
C PRO A 67 -2.68 12.61 1.65
N ALA A 68 -2.83 12.18 0.40
CA ALA A 68 -4.09 11.63 -0.12
C ALA A 68 -4.51 10.33 0.60
N LEU A 69 -3.53 9.54 1.06
CA LEU A 69 -3.71 8.23 1.68
C LEU A 69 -3.62 8.25 3.21
N ALA A 70 -3.31 9.41 3.79
CA ALA A 70 -3.16 9.65 5.22
C ALA A 70 -4.52 9.70 5.97
N LYS A 71 -5.39 8.72 5.75
CA LYS A 71 -6.73 8.61 6.36
C LYS A 71 -6.82 7.32 7.17
N PRO A 72 -7.34 7.33 8.41
CA PRO A 72 -7.45 6.12 9.22
C PRO A 72 -8.25 5.00 8.54
N ARG A 73 -9.32 5.35 7.81
CA ARG A 73 -10.14 4.39 7.05
C ARG A 73 -9.35 3.67 5.96
N VAL A 74 -8.52 4.41 5.24
CA VAL A 74 -7.62 3.86 4.21
C VAL A 74 -6.63 2.88 4.84
N VAL A 75 -5.97 3.28 5.93
CA VAL A 75 -5.00 2.42 6.64
C VAL A 75 -5.64 1.10 7.08
N LEU A 76 -6.87 1.15 7.60
CA LEU A 76 -7.62 -0.05 7.99
C LEU A 76 -8.02 -0.92 6.79
N GLY A 77 -8.33 -0.31 5.65
CA GLY A 77 -8.70 -1.04 4.44
C GLY A 77 -7.52 -1.77 3.78
N ILE A 78 -6.35 -1.14 3.75
CA ILE A 78 -5.16 -1.70 3.06
C ILE A 78 -4.35 -2.66 3.93
N THR A 79 -4.62 -2.72 5.23
CA THR A 79 -3.87 -3.55 6.18
C THR A 79 -4.64 -4.81 6.53
N ASP A 80 -3.99 -5.97 6.48
CA ASP A 80 -4.60 -7.22 6.92
C ASP A 80 -4.75 -7.26 8.46
N LEU A 81 -5.96 -7.00 8.94
CA LEU A 81 -6.30 -6.98 10.37
C LEU A 81 -6.48 -8.38 10.98
N THR A 82 -6.48 -9.45 10.17
CA THR A 82 -6.55 -10.82 10.69
C THR A 82 -5.25 -11.20 11.42
N LEU A 83 -4.13 -10.66 10.95
CA LEU A 83 -2.80 -10.93 11.49
C LEU A 83 -2.45 -9.97 12.65
N PRO A 84 -1.81 -10.46 13.74
CA PRO A 84 -1.33 -9.61 14.82
C PRO A 84 -0.37 -8.51 14.35
N LEU A 85 0.47 -8.81 13.37
CA LEU A 85 1.42 -7.85 12.80
C LEU A 85 0.68 -6.72 12.05
N GLY A 86 -0.33 -7.05 11.25
CA GLY A 86 -1.12 -6.05 10.55
C GLY A 86 -1.87 -5.13 11.51
N ARG A 87 -2.44 -5.66 12.60
CA ARG A 87 -3.03 -4.82 13.67
C ARG A 87 -2.04 -3.84 14.29
N ARG A 88 -0.80 -4.27 14.55
CA ARG A 88 0.27 -3.39 15.08
C ARG A 88 0.68 -2.31 14.08
N VAL A 89 0.82 -2.68 12.81
CA VAL A 89 1.18 -1.74 11.73
C VAL A 89 0.09 -0.70 11.55
N ALA A 90 -1.18 -1.12 11.47
CA ALA A 90 -2.32 -0.22 11.37
C ALA A 90 -2.39 0.74 12.57
N ALA A 91 -2.27 0.24 13.79
CA ALA A 91 -2.28 1.08 15.00
C ALA A 91 -1.13 2.10 15.00
N LYS A 92 0.09 1.68 14.63
CA LYS A 92 1.25 2.57 14.54
C LYS A 92 1.05 3.66 13.47
N ALA A 93 0.56 3.26 12.30
CA ALA A 93 0.28 4.18 11.20
C ALA A 93 -0.77 5.21 11.59
N ILE A 94 -1.89 4.78 12.17
CA ILE A 94 -2.98 5.68 12.62
C ILE A 94 -2.50 6.62 13.72
N SER A 95 -1.63 6.17 14.63
CA SER A 95 -1.09 7.02 15.70
C SER A 95 -0.09 8.06 15.20
N ALA A 96 0.40 7.93 13.96
CA ALA A 96 1.35 8.84 13.32
C ALA A 96 0.70 9.81 12.33
N LEU A 97 -0.63 9.72 12.14
CA LEU A 97 -1.46 10.66 11.39
C LEU A 97 -1.80 11.88 12.24
#